data_AF-A0A1C6FVN2-F1
#
_entry.id   AF-A0A1C6FVN2-F1
#
_cell.length_a   1.000
_cell.length_b   1.000
_cell.length_c   1.000
_cell.angle_alpha   90.00
_cell.angle_beta   90.00
_cell.angle_gamma   90.00
#
_symmetry.space_group_name_H-M   'P 1'
#
loop_
_entity.id
_entity.type
_entity.pdbx_description
1 polymer ?
#
loop_
_entity_poly.entity_id
_entity_poly.type
_entity_poly.pdbx_seq_one_letter_code
_entity_poly.pdbx_strand_id
1 'polypeptide(L)'
;MCNDKIDGLPADFAGAFVLEESYYTTEGKTHASPHLFLFTEEGEAVKLTSYQLPKAADGGAATYETLPPLKWEDLEISEKFTPALYTLHDGVWEGGSVSMFSPVLKFTLYERFSQESLEVAETMEVNGKRTFGYDVPIVYRRAAD
;
A
#
# COMPACT_ATOMS: atom_id res chain seq x y z
N MET A 1 11.27 -4.24 -0.46
CA MET A 1 11.23 -3.91 -1.91
C MET A 1 11.28 -5.21 -2.68
N CYS A 2 10.60 -5.30 -3.83
CA CYS A 2 10.49 -6.54 -4.61
C CYS A 2 10.72 -6.32 -6.11
N ASN A 3 11.44 -5.27 -6.53
CA ASN A 3 11.79 -5.06 -7.93
C ASN A 3 12.54 -6.26 -8.54
N ASP A 4 13.36 -6.95 -7.74
CA ASP A 4 14.09 -8.16 -8.11
C ASP A 4 13.18 -9.37 -8.39
N LYS A 5 11.90 -9.30 -8.01
CA LYS A 5 10.88 -10.31 -8.29
C LYS A 5 10.10 -10.04 -9.58
N ILE A 6 10.41 -8.95 -10.28
CA ILE A 6 9.69 -8.50 -11.48
C ILE A 6 10.58 -8.69 -12.71
N ASP A 7 10.27 -9.72 -13.49
CA ASP A 7 10.90 -10.02 -14.76
C ASP A 7 10.53 -8.98 -15.83
N GLY A 8 11.53 -8.55 -16.60
CA GLY A 8 11.33 -7.61 -17.71
C GLY A 8 11.18 -6.14 -17.28
N LEU A 9 11.47 -5.81 -16.02
CA LEU A 9 11.53 -4.42 -15.57
C LEU A 9 12.62 -3.65 -16.35
N PRO A 10 12.37 -2.41 -16.81
CA PRO A 10 13.39 -1.60 -17.48
C PRO A 10 14.65 -1.42 -16.63
N ALA A 11 15.83 -1.45 -17.27
CA ALA A 11 17.11 -1.32 -16.56
C ALA A 11 17.28 0.04 -15.85
N ASP A 12 16.60 1.07 -16.36
CA ASP A 12 16.56 2.44 -15.85
C ASP A 12 15.23 2.76 -15.13
N PHE A 13 14.49 1.74 -14.69
CA PHE A 13 13.21 1.93 -14.03
C PHE A 13 13.35 2.78 -12.76
N ALA A 14 12.80 4.00 -12.82
CA ALA A 14 12.84 4.98 -11.74
C ALA A 14 11.67 4.83 -10.76
N GLY A 15 11.57 3.67 -10.13
CA GLY A 15 10.53 3.38 -9.14
C GLY A 15 10.84 2.20 -8.24
N ALA A 16 10.16 2.13 -7.10
CA ALA A 16 10.31 1.08 -6.12
C ALA A 16 9.00 0.31 -5.96
N PHE A 17 9.00 -0.96 -6.34
CA PHE A 17 7.95 -1.89 -5.99
C PHE A 17 8.14 -2.40 -4.56
N VAL A 18 7.06 -2.37 -3.79
CA VAL A 18 7.01 -2.83 -2.41
C VAL A 18 5.83 -3.77 -2.28
N LEU A 19 6.11 -5.01 -1.89
CA LEU A 19 5.11 -5.88 -1.30
C LEU A 19 4.93 -5.44 0.16
N GLU A 20 3.77 -4.88 0.47
CA GLU A 20 3.34 -4.60 1.82
C GLU A 20 2.58 -5.82 2.34
N GLU A 21 2.93 -6.30 3.53
CA GLU A 21 2.28 -7.44 4.16
C GLU A 21 1.73 -7.04 5.52
N SER A 22 0.41 -6.89 5.61
CA SER A 22 -0.27 -6.63 6.88
C SER A 22 -0.86 -7.91 7.46
N TYR A 23 -0.66 -8.10 8.77
CA TYR A 23 -1.15 -9.26 9.52
C TYR A 23 -1.95 -8.80 10.75
N TYR A 24 -3.22 -9.17 10.80
CA TYR A 24 -4.11 -8.83 11.90
C TYR A 24 -4.56 -10.09 12.62
N THR A 25 -4.30 -10.16 13.93
CA THR A 25 -4.76 -11.28 14.76
C THR A 25 -5.94 -10.82 15.61
N THR A 26 -7.11 -11.42 15.38
CA THR A 26 -8.32 -11.18 16.16
C THR A 26 -8.91 -12.51 16.58
N GLU A 27 -9.27 -12.65 17.86
CA GLU A 27 -9.88 -13.89 18.40
C GLU A 27 -9.09 -15.18 18.08
N GLY A 28 -7.75 -15.09 18.04
CA GLY A 28 -6.86 -16.21 17.75
C GLY A 28 -6.78 -16.61 16.27
N LYS A 29 -7.38 -15.84 15.37
CA LYS A 29 -7.23 -16.00 13.91
C LYS A 29 -6.38 -14.87 13.34
N THR A 30 -5.38 -15.24 12.55
CA THR A 30 -4.53 -14.28 11.83
C THR A 30 -5.04 -14.16 10.39
N HIS A 31 -5.25 -12.91 9.96
CA HIS A 31 -5.63 -12.55 8.62
C HIS A 31 -4.48 -11.76 7.98
N ALA A 32 -4.05 -12.19 6.80
CA ALA A 32 -3.05 -11.50 6.00
C ALA A 32 -3.74 -10.71 4.87
N SER A 33 -3.31 -9.48 4.63
CA SER A 33 -3.85 -8.63 3.55
C SER A 33 -2.71 -7.92 2.80
N PRO A 34 -1.97 -8.65 1.97
CA PRO A 34 -0.84 -8.09 1.26
C PRO A 34 -1.27 -7.19 0.09
N HIS A 35 -0.46 -6.17 -0.20
CA HIS A 35 -0.63 -5.27 -1.32
C HIS A 35 0.68 -5.09 -2.10
N LEU A 36 0.56 -4.95 -3.43
CA LEU A 36 1.67 -4.54 -4.27
C LEU A 36 1.56 -3.03 -4.54
N PHE A 37 2.54 -2.28 -4.08
CA PHE A 37 2.63 -0.85 -4.30
C PHE A 37 3.83 -0.48 -5.16
N LEU A 38 3.66 0.55 -5.99
CA LEU A 38 4.74 1.22 -6.71
C LEU A 38 4.89 2.63 -6.18
N PHE A 39 6.08 2.95 -5.69
CA PHE A 39 6.49 4.31 -5.38
C PHE A 39 7.28 4.90 -6.55
N THR A 40 6.88 6.10 -6.99
CA THR A 40 7.55 6.87 -8.06
C THR A 40 7.64 8.33 -7.65
N GLU A 41 8.66 9.03 -8.14
CA GLU A 41 8.72 10.49 -7.99
C GLU A 41 7.74 11.16 -8.95
N GLU A 42 7.04 12.20 -8.48
CA GLU A 42 6.16 13.06 -9.27
C GLU A 42 6.41 14.52 -8.92
N GLY A 43 7.38 15.14 -9.61
CA GLY A 43 7.87 16.46 -9.27
C GLY A 43 8.57 16.46 -7.92
N GLU A 44 8.07 17.23 -6.96
CA GLU A 44 8.56 17.28 -5.58
C GLU A 44 7.85 16.28 -4.64
N ALA A 45 6.87 15.54 -5.16
CA ALA A 45 6.09 14.56 -4.42
C ALA A 45 6.56 13.12 -4.70
N VAL A 46 6.20 12.21 -3.81
CA VAL A 46 6.24 10.77 -4.05
C VAL A 46 4.82 10.26 -4.25
N LYS A 47 4.62 9.47 -5.30
CA LYS A 47 3.34 8.86 -5.64
C LYS A 47 3.36 7.38 -5.35
N LEU A 48 2.38 6.91 -4.58
CA LEU A 48 2.09 5.49 -4.36
C LEU A 48 0.93 5.07 -5.27
N THR A 49 1.21 4.13 -6.15
CA THR A 49 0.22 3.48 -7.02
C THR A 49 0.00 2.05 -6.55
N SER A 50 -1.25 1.64 -6.40
CA SER A 50 -1.60 0.24 -6.09
C SER A 50 -1.70 -0.59 -7.36
N TYR A 51 -1.11 -1.78 -7.34
CA TYR A 51 -1.19 -2.78 -8.38
C TYR A 51 -2.01 -3.98 -7.89
N GLN A 52 -2.63 -4.68 -8.84
CA GLN A 52 -3.26 -5.95 -8.55
C GLN A 52 -2.19 -6.97 -8.17
N LEU A 53 -2.36 -7.58 -6.99
CA LEU A 53 -1.51 -8.68 -6.55
C LEU A 53 -2.07 -10.00 -7.12
N PRO A 54 -1.26 -10.83 -7.80
CA PRO A 54 -1.73 -12.13 -8.24
C PRO A 54 -2.05 -13.02 -7.05
N LYS A 55 -3.04 -13.90 -7.21
CA LYS A 55 -3.36 -14.90 -6.19
C LYS A 55 -2.21 -15.90 -6.07
N ALA A 56 -1.86 -16.26 -4.84
CA ALA A 56 -0.95 -17.36 -4.61
C ALA A 56 -1.55 -18.67 -5.18
N ALA A 57 -0.68 -19.60 -5.60
CA ALA A 57 -1.09 -20.84 -6.24
C ALA A 57 -1.96 -21.74 -5.34
N ASP A 58 -1.78 -21.64 -4.02
CA ASP A 58 -2.57 -22.34 -3.00
C ASP A 58 -3.84 -21.57 -2.57
N GLY A 59 -4.10 -20.41 -3.18
CA GLY A 59 -5.20 -19.51 -2.84
C GLY A 59 -4.99 -18.72 -1.55
N GLY A 60 -3.82 -18.83 -0.92
CA GLY A 60 -3.42 -18.04 0.25
C GLY A 60 -3.07 -16.59 -0.09
N ALA A 61 -2.79 -15.82 0.96
CA ALA A 61 -2.21 -14.49 0.81
C ALA A 61 -0.74 -14.63 0.38
N ALA A 62 -0.33 -13.92 -0.65
CA ALA A 62 1.07 -13.93 -1.09
C ALA A 62 1.96 -13.23 -0.05
N THR A 63 3.10 -13.85 0.26
CA THR A 63 4.18 -13.29 1.05
C THR A 63 5.38 -13.03 0.15
N TYR A 64 6.39 -12.31 0.63
CA TYR A 64 7.61 -12.08 -0.13
C TYR A 64 8.29 -13.37 -0.58
N GLU A 65 8.31 -14.41 0.27
CA GLU A 65 8.93 -15.70 -0.04
C GLU A 65 8.11 -16.51 -1.03
N THR A 66 6.79 -16.37 -1.01
CA THR A 66 5.85 -17.16 -1.82
C THR A 66 5.39 -16.43 -3.08
N LEU A 67 5.76 -15.15 -3.24
CA LEU A 67 5.43 -14.36 -4.41
C LEU A 67 6.03 -15.03 -5.66
N PRO A 68 5.21 -15.47 -6.63
CA PRO A 68 5.73 -15.99 -7.89
C PRO A 68 6.46 -14.87 -8.64
N PRO A 69 7.39 -15.21 -9.55
CA PRO A 69 7.96 -14.23 -10.47
C PRO A 69 6.83 -13.46 -11.17
N LEU A 70 6.86 -12.15 -11.02
CA LEU A 70 5.93 -11.24 -11.67
C LEU A 70 6.54 -10.84 -13.01
N LYS A 71 5.73 -10.63 -14.04
CA LYS A 71 6.23 -10.03 -15.29
C LYS A 71 5.75 -8.60 -15.39
N TRP A 72 6.65 -7.70 -15.75
CA TRP A 72 6.33 -6.28 -15.93
C TRP A 72 5.13 -6.06 -16.87
N GLU A 73 5.06 -6.80 -17.97
CA GLU A 73 3.98 -6.72 -18.97
C GLU A 73 2.60 -7.17 -18.46
N ASP A 74 2.58 -7.99 -17.39
CA ASP A 74 1.35 -8.54 -16.80
C ASP A 74 0.87 -7.73 -15.58
N LEU A 75 1.63 -6.70 -15.16
CA LEU A 75 1.26 -5.89 -13.99
C LEU A 75 0.12 -4.93 -14.32
N GLU A 76 -0.99 -5.07 -13.60
CA GLU A 76 -2.17 -4.23 -13.75
C GLU A 76 -2.31 -3.26 -12.57
N ILE A 77 -2.58 -1.98 -12.86
CA ILE A 77 -2.92 -1.00 -11.83
C ILE A 77 -4.29 -1.35 -11.23
N SER A 78 -4.42 -1.20 -9.91
CA SER A 78 -5.70 -1.35 -9.21
C SER A 78 -6.56 -0.11 -9.42
N GLU A 79 -7.56 -0.19 -10.30
CA GLU A 79 -8.47 0.93 -10.60
C GLU A 79 -9.32 1.38 -9.40
N LYS A 80 -9.46 0.54 -8.38
CA LYS A 80 -10.23 0.86 -7.18
C LYS A 80 -9.52 1.87 -6.29
N PHE A 81 -8.19 1.94 -6.37
CA PHE A 81 -7.37 2.78 -5.51
C PHE A 81 -6.88 3.99 -6.29
N THR A 82 -7.29 5.18 -5.85
CA THR A 82 -6.72 6.43 -6.32
C THR A 82 -5.29 6.54 -5.78
N PRO A 83 -4.27 6.76 -6.64
CA PRO A 83 -2.90 6.93 -6.20
C PRO A 83 -2.77 7.97 -5.08
N ALA A 84 -1.94 7.67 -4.09
CA ALA A 84 -1.65 8.57 -3.00
C ALA A 84 -0.42 9.43 -3.33
N LEU A 85 -0.46 10.69 -2.93
CA LEU A 85 0.65 11.63 -3.08
C LEU A 85 1.15 12.04 -1.71
N TYR A 86 2.46 12.05 -1.55
CA TYR A 86 3.14 12.47 -0.33
C TYR A 86 4.12 13.58 -0.63
N THR A 87 4.14 14.60 0.23
CA THR A 87 5.07 15.73 0.17
C THR A 87 5.93 15.76 1.42
N LEU A 88 7.17 16.22 1.27
CA LEU A 88 8.12 16.31 2.36
C LEU A 88 7.95 17.62 3.12
N HIS A 89 7.66 17.53 4.42
CA HIS A 89 7.56 18.66 5.33
C HIS A 89 8.35 18.37 6.61
N ASP A 90 9.37 19.19 6.89
CA ASP A 90 10.22 19.11 8.09
C ASP A 90 10.78 17.69 8.38
N GLY A 91 11.20 16.99 7.32
CA GLY A 91 11.77 15.64 7.42
C GLY A 91 10.75 14.52 7.54
N VAL A 92 9.45 14.83 7.42
CA VAL A 92 8.35 13.87 7.40
C VAL A 92 7.68 13.90 6.02
N TRP A 93 7.56 12.75 5.39
CA TRP A 93 6.70 12.62 4.21
C TRP A 93 5.27 12.44 4.67
N GLU A 94 4.33 13.24 4.18
CA GLU A 94 2.93 13.13 4.58
C GLU A 94 2.00 13.33 3.39
N GLY A 95 0.85 12.66 3.43
CA GLY A 95 -0.11 12.69 2.34
C GLY A 95 -0.96 11.43 2.28
N GLY A 96 -1.63 11.18 1.17
CA GLY A 96 -2.59 10.09 1.09
C GLY A 96 -3.50 10.16 -0.12
N SER A 97 -4.64 9.47 -0.05
CA SER A 97 -5.63 9.44 -1.12
C SER A 97 -7.06 9.29 -0.61
N VAL A 98 -8.00 9.66 -1.48
CA VAL A 98 -9.42 9.36 -1.31
C VAL A 98 -9.87 8.52 -2.49
N SER A 99 -10.34 7.30 -2.22
CA SER A 99 -10.76 6.33 -3.23
C SER A 99 -12.24 6.02 -3.10
N MET A 100 -12.97 5.93 -4.22
CA MET A 100 -14.36 5.49 -4.24
C MET A 100 -14.42 4.04 -4.75
N PHE A 101 -14.66 3.08 -3.86
CA PHE A 101 -14.78 1.65 -4.22
C PHE A 101 -16.17 1.32 -4.80
N SER A 102 -17.16 2.17 -4.54
CA SER A 102 -18.47 2.20 -5.18
C SER A 102 -19.05 3.62 -5.04
N PRO A 103 -20.19 3.96 -5.65
CA PRO A 103 -20.80 5.29 -5.47
C PRO A 103 -21.09 5.68 -4.01
N VAL A 104 -21.17 4.70 -3.10
CA VAL A 104 -21.52 4.90 -1.69
C VAL A 104 -20.42 4.48 -0.72
N LEU A 105 -19.35 3.86 -1.21
CA LEU A 105 -18.26 3.33 -0.38
C LEU A 105 -16.99 4.13 -0.66
N LYS A 106 -16.61 4.98 0.29
CA LYS A 106 -15.43 5.84 0.22
C LYS A 106 -14.37 5.34 1.19
N PHE A 107 -13.16 5.17 0.69
CA PHE A 107 -11.96 4.90 1.47
C PHE A 107 -11.10 6.16 1.51
N THR A 108 -10.53 6.48 2.66
CA THR A 108 -9.56 7.57 2.81
C THR A 108 -8.34 7.07 3.55
N LEU A 109 -7.19 7.24 2.92
CA LEU A 109 -5.87 6.93 3.44
C LEU A 109 -5.15 8.26 3.67
N TYR A 110 -4.51 8.38 4.83
CA TYR A 110 -3.53 9.43 5.09
C TYR A 110 -2.40 8.83 5.93
N GLU A 111 -1.16 9.08 5.52
CA GLU A 111 0.03 8.49 6.13
C GLU A 111 1.08 9.55 6.39
N ARG A 112 1.92 9.28 7.39
CA ARG A 112 3.11 10.06 7.71
C ARG A 112 4.29 9.10 7.87
N PHE A 113 5.36 9.33 7.11
CA PHE A 113 6.59 8.55 7.15
C PHE A 113 7.70 9.42 7.74
N SER A 114 8.29 8.94 8.83
CA SER A 114 9.47 9.55 9.43
C SER A 114 10.56 8.50 9.61
N GLN A 115 11.73 8.92 10.09
CA GLN A 115 12.77 7.98 10.49
C GLN A 115 12.32 7.08 11.66
N GLU A 116 11.43 7.56 12.52
CA GLU A 116 11.03 6.91 13.77
C GLU A 116 9.82 5.97 13.60
N SER A 117 8.89 6.33 12.71
CA SER A 117 7.63 5.61 12.54
C SER A 117 6.96 5.83 11.20
N LEU A 118 6.07 4.89 10.88
CA LEU A 118 5.01 5.02 9.89
C LEU A 118 3.69 5.19 10.66
N GLU A 119 3.01 6.32 10.47
CA GLU A 119 1.68 6.58 11.00
C GLU A 119 0.65 6.39 9.88
N VAL A 120 -0.37 5.58 10.11
CA VAL A 120 -1.40 5.25 9.12
C VAL A 120 -2.78 5.58 9.67
N ALA A 121 -3.49 6.47 9.00
CA ALA A 121 -4.88 6.82 9.26
C ALA A 121 -5.75 6.37 8.09
N GLU A 122 -6.55 5.35 8.33
CA GLU A 122 -7.48 4.80 7.35
C GLU A 122 -8.91 4.94 7.85
N THR A 123 -9.80 5.35 6.96
CA THR A 123 -11.24 5.38 7.26
C THR A 123 -12.04 4.85 6.10
N MET A 124 -13.16 4.20 6.44
CA MET A 124 -14.17 3.78 5.47
C MET A 124 -15.47 4.48 5.80
N GLU A 125 -16.12 5.03 4.78
CA GLU A 125 -17.43 5.64 4.89
C GLU A 125 -18.42 4.94 3.95
N VAL A 126 -19.59 4.59 4.48
CA VAL A 126 -20.74 4.09 3.71
C VAL A 126 -21.83 5.15 3.75
N ASN A 127 -22.26 5.65 2.59
CA ASN A 127 -23.22 6.75 2.48
C ASN A 127 -22.81 7.98 3.31
N GLY A 128 -21.51 8.31 3.32
CA GLY A 128 -20.96 9.45 4.07
C GLY A 128 -20.90 9.27 5.60
N LYS A 129 -21.22 8.07 6.12
CA LYS A 129 -21.07 7.73 7.53
C LYS A 129 -19.86 6.84 7.73
N ARG A 130 -18.94 7.21 8.62
CA ARG A 130 -17.78 6.38 9.00
C ARG A 130 -18.25 5.05 9.59
N THR A 131 -17.78 3.95 9.01
CA THR A 131 -18.05 2.57 9.44
C THR A 131 -16.79 1.82 9.88
N PHE A 132 -15.61 2.31 9.51
CA PHE A 132 -14.32 1.78 9.91
C PHE A 132 -13.29 2.91 10.03
N GLY A 133 -12.23 2.65 10.78
CA GLY A 133 -11.15 3.58 11.05
C GLY A 133 -11.10 4.00 12.52
N TYR A 134 -9.89 4.25 13.00
CA TYR A 134 -9.64 4.76 14.35
C TYR A 134 -9.66 6.28 14.36
N ASP A 135 -9.95 6.88 15.51
CA ASP A 135 -9.88 8.34 15.69
C ASP A 135 -8.43 8.85 15.77
N VAL A 136 -7.48 7.94 16.00
CA VAL A 136 -6.03 8.20 16.05
C VAL A 136 -5.33 7.25 15.07
N PRO A 137 -4.21 7.65 14.45
CA PRO A 137 -3.49 6.79 13.53
C PRO A 137 -2.92 5.55 14.23
N ILE A 138 -2.81 4.46 13.47
CA ILE A 138 -1.98 3.32 13.87
C ILE A 138 -0.52 3.72 13.67
N VAL A 139 0.31 3.50 14.67
CA VAL A 139 1.74 3.86 14.63
C VAL A 139 2.59 2.61 14.57
N TYR A 140 3.23 2.39 13.43
CA TYR A 140 4.20 1.33 13.19
C TYR A 140 5.61 1.84 13.49
N ARG A 141 6.36 1.08 14.28
CA ARG A 141 7.78 1.34 14.54
C ARG A 141 8.60 0.18 13.99
N ARG A 142 9.81 0.48 13.50
CA ARG A 142 10.74 -0.56 13.03
C ARG A 142 11.06 -1.49 14.19
N ALA A 143 10.91 -2.80 13.95
CA ALA A 143 11.29 -3.81 14.92
C ALA A 143 12.79 -4.12 14.87
N ALA A 144 13.41 -3.93 13.71
CA ALA A 144 14.84 -4.08 13.45
C ALA A 144 15.24 -3.17 12.27
N ASP A 145 16.54 -2.87 12.18
CA ASP A 145 17.16 -2.11 11.08
C ASP A 145 17.64 -3.02 9.95
#